data_AF-A0A956TLS4-F1
#
_entry.id   AF-A0A956TLS4-F1
#
_cell.length_a   1.000
_cell.length_b   1.000
_cell.length_c   1.000
_cell.angle_alpha   90.00
_cell.angle_beta   90.00
_cell.angle_gamma   90.00
#
_symmetry.space_group_name_H-M   'P 1'
#
loop_
_entity.id
_entity.type
_entity.pdbx_description
1 polymer ?
#
loop_
_entity_poly.entity_id
_entity_poly.type
_entity_poly.pdbx_seq_one_letter_code
_entity_poly.pdbx_strand_id
1 'polypeptide(L)'
;MPGHATRKRTLLQEPGPVAGADRADLKRSLEGILQALLETQPELSPDGLFEKARAAFLGLAACSFLEKASTRRLDLIDNLSDFLELPPSVCPALALEMERLPAFSETSSYEKIRQPADLCQALAGLASHLLEFDLQCIDGELEVLALDKMLKQTGSYFTPPVLARQVVAAAMAAIAPPEADTFGSPLRVLDPAMGPGIFLLSAWQELEARGYRHDPVETLYGVDLDLANVLCARFILWYAAGATGSDAFSRFANLRAGDSIAGAPVSSLP
;
A
#
# COMPACT_ATOMS: atom_id res chain seq x y z
N MET A 1 28.86 44.13 9.65
CA MET A 1 28.06 43.17 10.44
C MET A 1 27.05 42.51 9.52
N PRO A 2 27.16 41.20 9.22
CA PRO A 2 26.22 40.51 8.34
C PRO A 2 25.00 40.04 9.14
N GLY A 3 23.81 40.37 8.62
CA GLY A 3 22.52 40.00 9.19
C GLY A 3 22.26 38.50 9.05
N HIS A 4 22.00 37.85 10.18
CA HIS A 4 21.51 36.47 10.22
C HIS A 4 20.10 36.39 9.63
N ALA A 5 20.01 35.87 8.40
CA ALA A 5 18.76 35.38 7.85
C ALA A 5 18.33 34.13 8.62
N THR A 6 17.32 34.28 9.49
CA THR A 6 16.65 33.17 10.16
C THR A 6 15.89 32.37 9.10
N ARG A 7 16.51 31.31 8.56
CA ARG A 7 15.79 30.30 7.77
C ARG A 7 14.74 29.68 8.69
N LYS A 8 13.47 30.05 8.49
CA LYS A 8 12.33 29.31 9.03
C LYS A 8 12.45 27.88 8.52
N ARG A 9 12.76 26.97 9.43
CA ARG A 9 12.70 25.54 9.23
C ARG A 9 11.21 25.23 9.07
N THR A 10 10.72 25.18 7.85
CA THR A 10 9.40 24.63 7.54
C THR A 10 9.48 23.16 7.92
N LEU A 11 9.09 22.85 9.17
CA LEU A 11 8.83 21.48 9.57
C LEU A 11 7.81 20.96 8.56
N LEU A 12 8.23 19.96 7.78
CA LEU A 12 7.32 19.11 7.03
C LEU A 12 6.22 18.73 8.02
N GLN A 13 4.98 19.15 7.73
CA GLN A 13 3.85 18.69 8.52
C GLN A 13 3.92 17.16 8.49
N GLU A 14 4.08 16.55 9.67
CA GLU A 14 3.82 15.12 9.80
C GLU A 14 2.43 14.89 9.19
N PRO A 15 2.24 13.80 8.42
CA PRO A 15 0.92 13.47 7.92
C PRO A 15 0.00 13.51 9.13
N GLY A 16 -0.91 14.49 9.14
CA GLY A 16 -1.90 14.60 10.20
C GLY A 16 -2.56 13.23 10.31
N PRO A 17 -2.94 12.81 11.52
CA PRO A 17 -3.58 11.52 11.71
C PRO A 17 -4.63 11.35 10.61
N VAL A 18 -4.72 10.14 10.07
CA VAL A 18 -5.89 9.71 9.29
C VAL A 18 -7.05 9.72 10.29
N ALA A 19 -7.47 10.93 10.67
CA ALA A 19 -8.15 11.26 11.90
C ALA A 19 -9.62 11.08 11.64
N GLY A 20 -10.13 9.87 11.86
CA GLY A 20 -11.55 9.61 11.65
C GLY A 20 -11.96 8.20 12.01
N ALA A 21 -11.12 7.20 11.74
CA ALA A 21 -11.40 5.85 12.21
C ALA A 21 -10.99 5.73 13.68
N ASP A 22 -11.96 5.51 14.56
CA ASP A 22 -11.69 5.15 15.95
C ASP A 22 -10.86 3.86 15.95
N ARG A 23 -9.82 3.79 16.81
CA ARG A 23 -9.02 2.58 17.01
C ARG A 23 -9.90 1.38 17.34
N ALA A 24 -11.01 1.61 18.03
CA ALA A 24 -12.01 0.59 18.34
C ALA A 24 -12.73 0.06 17.08
N ASP A 25 -13.01 0.91 16.10
CA ASP A 25 -13.68 0.50 14.86
C ASP A 25 -12.72 -0.25 13.94
N LEU A 26 -11.46 0.20 13.82
CA LEU A 26 -10.41 -0.52 13.10
C LEU A 26 -10.23 -1.93 13.66
N LYS A 27 -10.12 -2.05 14.98
CA LYS A 27 -10.04 -3.34 15.68
C LYS A 27 -11.23 -4.23 15.35
N ARG A 28 -12.45 -3.70 15.47
CA ARG A 28 -13.68 -4.47 15.24
C ARG A 28 -13.76 -5.03 13.82
N SER A 29 -13.42 -4.23 12.82
CA SER A 29 -13.41 -4.70 11.43
C SER A 29 -12.31 -5.73 11.17
N LEU A 30 -11.14 -5.56 11.78
CA LEU A 30 -10.06 -6.54 11.68
C LEU A 30 -10.47 -7.89 12.31
N GLU A 31 -11.14 -7.87 13.46
CA GLU A 31 -11.69 -9.06 14.12
C GLU A 31 -12.76 -9.76 13.26
N GLY A 32 -13.63 -9.00 12.61
CA GLY A 32 -14.64 -9.55 11.70
C GLY A 32 -14.03 -10.28 10.50
N ILE A 33 -13.00 -9.68 9.88
CA ILE A 33 -12.26 -10.31 8.78
C ILE A 33 -11.52 -11.56 9.26
N LEU A 34 -10.86 -11.46 10.41
CA LEU A 34 -10.11 -12.58 11.00
C LEU A 34 -11.01 -13.78 11.27
N GLN A 35 -12.20 -13.55 11.83
CA GLN A 35 -13.16 -14.62 12.09
C GLN A 35 -13.58 -15.34 10.80
N ALA A 36 -13.87 -14.59 9.74
CA ALA A 36 -14.21 -15.18 8.44
C ALA A 36 -13.05 -15.99 7.83
N LEU A 37 -11.81 -15.53 8.00
CA LEU A 37 -10.62 -16.27 7.58
C LEU A 37 -10.42 -17.54 8.41
N LEU A 38 -10.59 -17.48 9.74
CA LEU A 38 -10.44 -18.63 10.62
C LEU A 38 -11.45 -19.74 10.27
N GLU A 39 -12.68 -19.38 9.92
CA GLU A 39 -13.72 -20.33 9.52
C GLU A 39 -13.44 -21.01 8.17
N THR A 40 -12.69 -20.35 7.29
CA THR A 40 -12.50 -20.79 5.89
C THR A 40 -11.10 -21.31 5.60
N GLN A 41 -10.12 -20.93 6.41
CA GLN A 41 -8.69 -21.28 6.30
C GLN A 41 -8.11 -21.64 7.68
N PRO A 42 -8.67 -22.62 8.40
CA PRO A 42 -8.24 -22.99 9.75
C PRO A 42 -6.81 -23.56 9.80
N GLU A 43 -6.24 -23.93 8.66
CA GLU A 43 -4.88 -24.45 8.53
C GLU A 43 -3.78 -23.37 8.61
N LEU A 44 -4.14 -22.10 8.48
CA LEU A 44 -3.18 -21.01 8.56
C LEU A 44 -2.68 -20.81 9.99
N SER A 45 -1.40 -20.46 10.12
CA SER A 45 -0.86 -20.02 11.41
C SER A 45 -1.52 -18.70 11.85
N PRO A 46 -1.52 -18.39 13.15
CA PRO A 46 -2.01 -17.10 13.65
C PRO A 46 -1.37 -15.91 12.90
N ASP A 47 -0.05 -15.92 12.70
CA ASP A 47 0.65 -14.87 11.96
C ASP A 47 0.17 -14.78 10.50
N GLY A 48 -0.05 -15.92 9.84
CA GLY A 48 -0.54 -15.98 8.47
C GLY A 48 -1.98 -15.48 8.33
N LEU A 49 -2.84 -15.79 9.30
CA LEU A 49 -4.20 -15.27 9.39
C LEU A 49 -4.20 -13.75 9.58
N PHE A 50 -3.36 -13.24 10.48
CA PHE A 50 -3.29 -11.81 10.77
C PHE A 50 -2.80 -11.00 9.58
N GLU A 51 -1.75 -11.46 8.91
CA GLU A 51 -1.22 -10.80 7.71
C GLU A 51 -2.26 -10.77 6.58
N LYS A 52 -2.99 -11.88 6.35
CA LYS A 52 -4.11 -11.91 5.38
C LYS A 52 -5.25 -10.98 5.79
N ALA A 53 -5.58 -10.90 7.08
CA ALA A 53 -6.63 -10.00 7.57
C ALA A 53 -6.25 -8.53 7.37
N ARG A 54 -5.01 -8.14 7.66
CA ARG A 54 -4.49 -6.78 7.41
C ARG A 54 -4.50 -6.42 5.93
N ALA A 55 -4.04 -7.34 5.09
CA ALA A 55 -4.07 -7.20 3.64
C ALA A 55 -5.50 -7.01 3.10
N ALA A 56 -6.44 -7.83 3.58
CA ALA A 56 -7.86 -7.71 3.25
C ALA A 56 -8.42 -6.36 3.66
N PHE A 57 -8.18 -5.94 4.90
CA PHE A 57 -8.63 -4.65 5.39
C PHE A 57 -8.15 -3.49 4.49
N LEU A 58 -6.85 -3.44 4.15
CA LEU A 58 -6.31 -2.38 3.30
C LEU A 58 -6.90 -2.41 1.89
N GLY A 59 -7.11 -3.61 1.35
CA GLY A 59 -7.81 -3.80 0.08
C GLY A 59 -9.23 -3.23 0.08
N LEU A 60 -10.02 -3.54 1.12
CA LEU A 60 -11.37 -3.02 1.29
C LEU A 60 -11.39 -1.51 1.45
N ALA A 61 -10.45 -0.96 2.24
CA ALA A 61 -10.29 0.48 2.40
C ALA A 61 -9.97 1.16 1.06
N ALA A 62 -9.08 0.57 0.26
CA ALA A 62 -8.73 1.06 -1.06
C ALA A 62 -9.94 1.06 -2.02
N CYS A 63 -10.71 -0.03 -2.03
CA CYS A 63 -11.94 -0.12 -2.82
C CYS A 63 -12.98 0.92 -2.37
N SER A 64 -13.17 1.10 -1.06
CA SER A 64 -14.07 2.10 -0.48
C SER A 64 -13.67 3.54 -0.87
N PHE A 65 -12.37 3.85 -0.88
CA PHE A 65 -11.88 5.15 -1.35
C PHE A 65 -12.17 5.38 -2.83
N LEU A 66 -11.93 4.36 -3.67
CA LEU A 66 -12.17 4.48 -5.10
C LEU A 66 -13.66 4.56 -5.45
N GLU A 67 -14.53 3.83 -4.74
CA GLU A 67 -15.97 3.90 -4.97
C GLU A 67 -16.53 5.31 -4.75
N LYS A 68 -16.00 6.03 -3.75
CA LYS A 68 -16.37 7.43 -3.51
C LYS A 68 -15.80 8.38 -4.57
N ALA A 69 -14.68 8.01 -5.19
CA ALA A 69 -14.01 8.81 -6.21
C ALA A 69 -14.44 8.47 -7.65
N SER A 70 -15.10 7.33 -7.87
CA SER A 70 -15.34 6.75 -9.20
C SER A 70 -16.66 5.97 -9.26
N THR A 71 -17.38 6.06 -10.38
CA THR A 71 -18.65 5.35 -10.63
C THR A 71 -18.52 3.84 -10.88
N ARG A 72 -17.34 3.23 -10.66
CA ARG A 72 -17.04 1.82 -11.01
C ARG A 72 -17.04 0.87 -9.80
N ARG A 73 -18.21 0.61 -9.22
CA ARG A 73 -18.37 -0.09 -7.93
C ARG A 73 -18.20 -1.62 -7.94
N LEU A 74 -18.58 -2.30 -9.03
CA LEU A 74 -18.82 -3.75 -8.98
C LEU A 74 -17.61 -4.63 -9.31
N ASP A 75 -16.66 -4.17 -10.11
CA ASP A 75 -15.51 -5.01 -10.48
C ASP A 75 -14.45 -5.10 -9.35
N LEU A 76 -14.45 -4.16 -8.39
CA LEU A 76 -13.34 -4.01 -7.42
C LEU A 76 -13.32 -5.11 -6.35
N ILE A 77 -14.47 -5.55 -5.85
CA ILE A 77 -14.56 -6.55 -4.77
C ILE A 77 -14.17 -7.94 -5.30
N ASP A 78 -14.70 -8.32 -6.46
CA ASP A 78 -14.37 -9.60 -7.08
C ASP A 78 -12.86 -9.67 -7.41
N ASN A 79 -12.30 -8.58 -7.93
CA ASN A 79 -10.85 -8.46 -8.14
C ASN A 79 -10.05 -8.52 -6.84
N LEU A 80 -10.59 -8.02 -5.73
CA LEU A 80 -9.90 -8.04 -4.44
C LEU A 80 -9.81 -9.46 -3.86
N SER A 81 -10.85 -10.28 -4.00
CA SER A 81 -10.81 -11.67 -3.56
C SER A 81 -9.76 -12.47 -4.31
N ASP A 82 -9.76 -12.35 -5.64
CA ASP A 82 -8.76 -13.00 -6.50
C ASP A 82 -7.35 -12.53 -6.15
N PHE A 83 -7.19 -11.23 -5.88
CA PHE A 83 -5.92 -10.60 -5.54
C PHE A 83 -5.32 -11.09 -4.23
N LEU A 84 -6.16 -11.25 -3.21
CA LEU A 84 -5.74 -11.70 -1.87
C LEU A 84 -5.68 -13.23 -1.75
N GLU A 85 -5.98 -13.93 -2.85
CA GLU A 85 -6.17 -15.38 -2.88
C GLU A 85 -7.14 -15.82 -1.78
N LEU A 86 -8.24 -15.08 -1.65
CA LEU A 86 -9.26 -15.36 -0.64
C LEU A 86 -10.29 -16.34 -1.18
N PRO A 87 -10.74 -17.29 -0.35
CA PRO A 87 -11.84 -18.17 -0.72
C PRO A 87 -13.08 -17.33 -1.07
N PRO A 88 -13.87 -17.72 -2.09
CA PRO A 88 -15.10 -17.01 -2.45
C PRO A 88 -16.10 -16.90 -1.28
N SER A 89 -16.02 -17.79 -0.29
CA SER A 89 -16.81 -17.77 0.94
C SER A 89 -16.48 -16.60 1.88
N VAL A 90 -15.32 -15.97 1.72
CA VAL A 90 -14.89 -14.80 2.50
C VAL A 90 -15.48 -13.50 1.91
N CYS A 91 -15.81 -13.46 0.62
CA CYS A 91 -16.35 -12.28 -0.07
C CYS A 91 -17.59 -11.66 0.59
N PRO A 92 -18.60 -12.43 1.06
CA PRO A 92 -19.75 -11.84 1.75
C PRO A 92 -19.36 -11.14 3.05
N ALA A 93 -18.40 -11.70 3.80
CA ALA A 93 -17.89 -11.08 5.02
C ALA A 93 -17.10 -9.80 4.70
N LEU A 94 -16.30 -9.80 3.64
CA LEU A 94 -15.60 -8.61 3.15
C LEU A 94 -16.58 -7.51 2.70
N ALA A 95 -17.64 -7.88 1.98
CA ALA A 95 -18.66 -6.92 1.54
C ALA A 95 -19.39 -6.31 2.74
N LEU A 96 -19.74 -7.13 3.74
CA LEU A 96 -20.35 -6.66 4.99
C LEU A 96 -19.40 -5.74 5.76
N GLU A 97 -18.11 -6.09 5.83
CA GLU A 97 -17.11 -5.23 6.45
C GLU A 97 -16.85 -3.97 5.62
N MET A 98 -16.96 -3.97 4.30
CA MET A 98 -16.92 -2.73 3.49
C MET A 98 -18.07 -1.77 3.82
N GLU A 99 -19.25 -2.31 4.11
CA GLU A 99 -20.41 -1.50 4.54
C GLU A 99 -20.24 -0.98 5.97
N ARG A 100 -19.52 -1.73 6.83
CA ARG A 100 -19.30 -1.42 8.25
C ARG A 100 -18.04 -0.63 8.52
N LEU A 101 -17.04 -0.72 7.65
CA LEU A 101 -15.85 0.12 7.64
C LEU A 101 -16.44 1.50 7.81
N PRO A 102 -16.28 2.11 9.00
CA PRO A 102 -16.99 3.32 9.35
C PRO A 102 -16.81 4.16 8.14
N ALA A 103 -17.93 4.54 7.50
CA ALA A 103 -17.83 5.37 6.32
C ALA A 103 -16.80 6.39 6.74
N PHE A 104 -15.67 6.47 6.04
CA PHE A 104 -14.62 7.44 6.39
C PHE A 104 -15.17 8.89 6.18
N SER A 105 -16.51 9.04 6.23
CA SER A 105 -17.39 10.16 6.40
C SER A 105 -17.07 10.86 7.71
N GLU A 106 -16.36 11.96 7.55
CA GLU A 106 -16.81 13.32 7.88
C GLU A 106 -15.58 14.19 8.19
N THR A 107 -14.43 13.58 8.44
CA THR A 107 -13.18 14.29 8.71
C THR A 107 -12.37 14.58 7.44
N SER A 108 -12.91 15.41 6.55
CA SER A 108 -12.22 16.41 5.68
C SER A 108 -10.99 16.06 4.81
N SER A 109 -10.47 14.83 4.81
CA SER A 109 -9.23 14.47 4.08
C SER A 109 -9.46 13.63 2.83
N TYR A 110 -10.59 12.94 2.70
CA TYR A 110 -10.82 11.99 1.60
C TYR A 110 -11.50 12.58 0.36
N GLU A 111 -12.27 13.66 0.48
CA GLU A 111 -12.71 14.49 -0.66
C GLU A 111 -11.53 15.07 -1.47
N LYS A 112 -10.31 14.90 -0.96
CA LYS A 112 -9.07 15.33 -1.58
C LYS A 112 -8.39 14.22 -2.37
N ILE A 113 -8.87 12.97 -2.37
CA ILE A 113 -8.31 11.93 -3.24
C ILE A 113 -8.65 12.28 -4.68
N ARG A 114 -7.74 12.99 -5.34
CA ARG A 114 -7.88 13.48 -6.71
C ARG A 114 -6.89 12.82 -7.65
N GLN A 115 -5.82 12.26 -7.09
CA GLN A 115 -4.72 11.65 -7.81
C GLN A 115 -4.21 10.41 -7.05
N PRO A 116 -3.53 9.46 -7.73
CA PRO A 116 -3.01 8.25 -7.11
C PRO A 116 -2.07 8.50 -5.90
N ALA A 117 -1.37 9.62 -5.88
CA ALA A 117 -0.50 9.98 -4.75
C ALA A 117 -1.28 10.23 -3.44
N ASP A 118 -2.50 10.77 -3.54
CA ASP A 118 -3.36 11.01 -2.37
C ASP A 118 -3.88 9.68 -1.82
N LEU A 119 -4.21 8.74 -2.71
CA LEU A 119 -4.59 7.37 -2.34
C LEU A 119 -3.44 6.63 -1.66
N CYS A 120 -2.22 6.74 -2.21
CA CYS A 120 -1.02 6.18 -1.60
C CYS A 120 -0.80 6.71 -0.18
N GLN A 121 -0.94 8.02 0.01
CA GLN A 121 -0.83 8.64 1.32
C GLN A 121 -1.92 8.17 2.31
N ALA A 122 -3.16 8.02 1.85
CA ALA A 122 -4.25 7.53 2.69
C ALA A 122 -4.03 6.07 3.12
N LEU A 123 -3.66 5.19 2.19
CA LEU A 123 -3.40 3.78 2.45
C LEU A 123 -2.18 3.58 3.34
N ALA A 124 -1.12 4.37 3.14
CA ALA A 124 0.06 4.33 4.01
C ALA A 124 -0.27 4.71 5.46
N GLY A 125 -1.11 5.73 5.65
CA GLY A 125 -1.56 6.13 6.97
C GLY A 125 -2.37 5.03 7.66
N LEU A 126 -3.28 4.38 6.93
CA LEU A 126 -4.03 3.23 7.44
C LEU A 126 -3.12 2.03 7.75
N ALA A 127 -2.20 1.68 6.86
CA ALA A 127 -1.26 0.58 7.06
C ALA A 127 -0.42 0.82 8.33
N SER A 128 -0.01 2.07 8.55
CA SER A 128 0.71 2.48 9.77
C SER A 128 -0.13 2.29 11.03
N HIS A 129 -1.42 2.62 11.00
CA HIS A 129 -2.32 2.35 12.13
C HIS A 129 -2.57 0.86 12.35
N LEU A 130 -2.60 0.04 11.29
CA LEU A 130 -2.73 -1.41 11.44
C LEU A 130 -1.50 -2.05 12.12
N LEU A 131 -0.32 -1.46 11.99
CA LEU A 131 0.89 -1.88 12.72
C LEU A 131 0.80 -1.60 14.23
N GLU A 132 -0.20 -0.86 14.69
CA GLU A 132 -0.48 -0.65 16.12
C GLU A 132 -1.32 -1.78 16.73
N PHE A 133 -1.58 -2.84 15.95
CA PHE A 133 -2.27 -4.04 16.40
C PHE A 133 -1.39 -5.27 16.25
N ASP A 134 -1.65 -6.26 17.11
CA ASP A 134 -1.04 -7.58 17.10
C ASP A 134 -2.12 -8.64 17.27
N LEU A 135 -1.84 -9.89 16.89
CA LEU A 135 -2.73 -11.01 17.12
C LEU A 135 -2.15 -11.95 18.17
N GLN A 136 -2.87 -12.16 19.27
CA GLN A 136 -2.42 -13.04 20.34
C GLN A 136 -3.46 -14.11 20.64
N CYS A 137 -2.97 -15.29 21.00
CA CYS A 137 -3.82 -16.35 21.52
C CYS A 137 -3.92 -16.22 23.05
N ILE A 138 -5.09 -15.86 23.55
CA ILE A 138 -5.38 -15.70 24.98
C ILE A 138 -6.44 -16.74 25.36
N ASP A 139 -6.12 -17.62 26.31
CA ASP A 139 -7.01 -18.69 26.77
C ASP A 139 -7.58 -19.60 25.66
N GLY A 140 -6.84 -19.73 24.54
CA GLY A 140 -7.24 -20.53 23.38
C GLY A 140 -8.04 -19.78 22.32
N GLU A 141 -8.35 -18.50 22.55
CA GLU A 141 -9.05 -17.62 21.63
C GLU A 141 -8.07 -16.64 20.98
N LEU A 142 -8.28 -16.33 19.70
CA LEU A 142 -7.47 -15.32 18.99
C LEU A 142 -8.04 -13.93 19.26
N GLU A 143 -7.24 -13.06 19.86
CA GLU A 143 -7.61 -11.68 20.18
C GLU A 143 -6.69 -10.68 19.47
N VAL A 144 -7.30 -9.65 18.86
CA VAL A 144 -6.57 -8.51 18.31
C VAL A 144 -6.24 -7.55 19.46
N LEU A 145 -4.95 -7.32 19.72
CA LEU A 145 -4.51 -6.43 20.80
C LEU A 145 -3.94 -5.13 20.26
N ALA A 146 -4.29 -4.04 20.94
CA ALA A 146 -3.70 -2.74 20.74
C ALA A 146 -2.28 -2.70 21.34
N LEU A 147 -1.25 -2.50 20.50
CA LEU A 147 0.11 -2.26 20.95
C LEU A 147 0.25 -0.82 21.46
N ASP A 148 0.63 -0.65 22.72
CA ASP A 148 0.68 0.69 23.34
C ASP A 148 1.89 1.53 22.88
N LYS A 149 2.93 0.96 22.23
CA LYS A 149 4.23 1.68 22.06
C LYS A 149 5.16 1.25 20.91
N MET A 150 4.70 0.62 19.83
CA MET A 150 5.59 -0.06 18.86
C MET A 150 6.00 0.71 17.59
N LEU A 151 5.42 1.88 17.26
CA LEU A 151 5.70 2.58 15.99
C LEU A 151 7.18 2.97 15.76
N LYS A 152 8.02 3.05 16.80
CA LYS A 152 9.41 3.51 16.69
C LYS A 152 10.45 2.41 16.46
N GLN A 153 10.09 1.12 16.57
CA GLN A 153 11.08 0.04 16.52
C GLN A 153 11.15 -0.69 15.18
N THR A 154 10.09 -0.65 14.35
CA THR A 154 10.09 -1.32 13.03
C THR A 154 10.69 -0.47 11.91
N GLY A 155 10.98 0.82 12.16
CA GLY A 155 11.51 1.73 11.13
C GLY A 155 10.52 2.07 10.01
N SER A 156 9.24 1.67 10.15
CA SER A 156 8.18 1.89 9.17
C SER A 156 7.74 3.36 9.16
N TYR A 157 8.53 4.24 8.57
CA TYR A 157 8.18 5.65 8.36
C TYR A 157 7.63 5.83 6.95
N PHE A 158 6.41 6.37 6.85
CA PHE A 158 5.89 6.79 5.55
C PHE A 158 6.69 7.97 5.00
N THR A 159 7.11 7.88 3.74
CA THR A 159 7.75 8.99 3.03
C THR A 159 6.69 9.92 2.44
N PRO A 160 6.62 11.21 2.86
CA PRO A 160 5.69 12.15 2.26
C PRO A 160 5.86 12.27 0.73
N PRO A 161 4.78 12.40 -0.06
CA PRO A 161 4.87 12.42 -1.53
C PRO A 161 5.82 13.48 -2.10
N VAL A 162 5.92 14.64 -1.44
CA VAL A 162 6.84 15.72 -1.84
C VAL A 162 8.30 15.28 -1.77
N LEU A 163 8.68 14.53 -0.73
CA LEU A 163 10.05 14.04 -0.57
C LEU A 163 10.35 12.95 -1.60
N ALA A 164 9.43 12.02 -1.80
CA ALA A 164 9.58 10.96 -2.80
C ALA A 164 9.84 11.54 -4.19
N ARG A 165 9.04 12.54 -4.61
CA ARG A 165 9.24 13.25 -5.87
C ARG A 165 10.60 13.94 -5.97
N GLN A 166 11.06 14.60 -4.91
CA GLN A 166 12.36 15.29 -4.93
C GLN A 166 13.53 14.31 -5.09
N VAL A 167 13.50 13.20 -4.36
CA VAL A 167 14.52 12.16 -4.44
C VAL A 167 14.54 11.51 -5.82
N VAL A 168 13.36 11.14 -6.34
CA VAL A 168 13.23 10.58 -7.70
C VAL A 168 13.73 11.55 -8.76
N ALA A 169 13.31 12.82 -8.71
CA ALA A 169 13.76 13.81 -9.68
C ALA A 169 15.29 13.98 -9.66
N ALA A 170 15.90 13.99 -8.47
CA ALA A 170 17.34 14.05 -8.31
C ALA A 170 18.05 12.79 -8.87
N ALA A 171 17.52 11.59 -8.61
CA ALA A 171 18.07 10.35 -9.14
C ALA A 171 17.96 10.29 -10.67
N MET A 172 16.81 10.67 -11.21
CA MET A 172 16.54 10.66 -12.65
C MET A 172 17.35 11.74 -13.38
N ALA A 173 17.73 12.86 -12.74
CA ALA A 173 18.57 13.88 -13.37
C ALA A 173 19.94 13.36 -13.85
N ALA A 174 20.41 12.24 -13.30
CA ALA A 174 21.64 11.58 -13.74
C ALA A 174 21.45 10.65 -14.96
N ILE A 175 20.21 10.42 -15.39
CA ILE A 175 19.86 9.51 -16.48
C ILE A 175 19.67 10.32 -17.76
N ALA A 176 20.30 9.89 -18.85
CA ALA A 176 20.19 10.51 -20.16
C ALA A 176 18.73 10.45 -20.66
N PRO A 177 18.25 11.46 -21.38
CA PRO A 177 16.88 11.45 -21.91
C PRO A 177 16.69 10.32 -22.94
N PRO A 178 15.43 9.90 -23.22
CA PRO A 178 15.13 8.75 -24.09
C PRO A 178 15.78 8.84 -25.47
N GLU A 179 15.88 10.05 -26.05
CA GLU A 179 16.47 10.28 -27.37
C GLU A 179 17.99 10.08 -27.40
N ALA A 180 18.63 10.09 -26.24
CA ALA A 180 20.05 9.88 -26.05
C ALA A 180 20.39 8.50 -25.45
N ASP A 181 19.38 7.64 -25.23
CA ASP A 181 19.60 6.31 -24.67
C ASP A 181 20.23 5.38 -25.70
N THR A 182 21.54 5.14 -25.53
CA THR A 182 22.34 4.29 -26.40
C THR A 182 22.36 2.83 -25.98
N PHE A 183 21.81 2.48 -24.80
CA PHE A 183 21.96 1.13 -24.24
C PHE A 183 20.94 0.14 -24.80
N GLY A 184 19.82 0.61 -25.35
CA GLY A 184 18.80 -0.21 -26.01
C GLY A 184 18.04 -1.18 -25.09
N SER A 185 18.36 -1.23 -23.80
CA SER A 185 17.60 -1.97 -22.80
C SER A 185 16.61 -1.05 -22.08
N PRO A 186 15.39 -1.51 -21.79
CA PRO A 186 14.41 -0.70 -21.07
C PRO A 186 14.94 -0.34 -19.69
N LEU A 187 14.74 0.93 -19.30
CA LEU A 187 15.11 1.42 -17.97
C LEU A 187 14.27 0.70 -16.90
N ARG A 188 14.94 0.21 -15.85
CA ARG A 188 14.29 -0.48 -14.72
C ARG A 188 14.57 0.26 -13.43
N VAL A 189 13.55 0.40 -12.61
CA VAL A 189 13.58 1.04 -11.28
C VAL A 189 13.37 -0.06 -10.24
N LEU A 190 14.17 -0.05 -9.18
CA LEU A 190 14.04 -0.98 -8.07
C LEU A 190 13.93 -0.22 -6.76
N ASP A 191 12.94 -0.57 -5.93
CA ASP A 191 12.83 -0.13 -4.54
C ASP A 191 12.87 -1.34 -3.59
N PRO A 192 13.98 -1.57 -2.85
CA PRO A 192 14.16 -2.76 -2.02
C PRO A 192 13.43 -2.70 -0.66
N ALA A 193 12.74 -1.60 -0.35
CA ALA A 193 11.93 -1.44 0.86
C ALA A 193 10.77 -0.48 0.55
N MET A 194 9.95 -0.90 -0.41
CA MET A 194 9.05 0.01 -1.13
C MET A 194 7.89 0.56 -0.28
N GLY A 195 7.59 -0.06 0.86
CA GLY A 195 6.37 0.21 1.60
C GLY A 195 5.15 0.18 0.68
N PRO A 196 4.23 1.16 0.77
CA PRO A 196 3.07 1.25 -0.12
C PRO A 196 3.41 1.76 -1.53
N GLY A 197 4.69 1.84 -1.92
CA GLY A 197 5.11 2.10 -3.30
C GLY A 197 5.19 3.58 -3.72
N ILE A 198 5.30 4.53 -2.79
CA ILE A 198 5.29 5.97 -3.14
C ILE A 198 6.48 6.38 -4.02
N PHE A 199 7.66 5.77 -3.82
CA PHE A 199 8.82 6.01 -4.69
C PHE A 199 8.63 5.40 -6.07
N LEU A 200 8.08 4.20 -6.17
CA LEU A 200 7.77 3.56 -7.45
C LEU A 200 6.74 4.35 -8.25
N LEU A 201 5.66 4.82 -7.60
CA LEU A 201 4.68 5.72 -8.22
C LEU A 201 5.33 7.02 -8.71
N SER A 202 6.15 7.65 -7.86
CA SER A 202 6.85 8.88 -8.21
C SER A 202 7.83 8.67 -9.37
N ALA A 203 8.55 7.55 -9.39
CA ALA A 203 9.47 7.17 -10.45
C ALA A 203 8.74 6.98 -11.78
N TRP A 204 7.62 6.27 -11.78
CA TRP A 204 6.82 6.08 -12.97
C TRP A 204 6.29 7.40 -13.54
N GLN A 205 5.74 8.26 -12.70
CA GLN A 205 5.28 9.59 -13.12
C GLN A 205 6.40 10.45 -13.72
N GLU A 206 7.61 10.39 -13.14
CA GLU A 206 8.77 11.12 -13.67
C GLU A 206 9.23 10.53 -15.02
N LEU A 207 9.20 9.21 -15.18
CA LEU A 207 9.49 8.54 -16.45
C LEU A 207 8.51 8.97 -17.55
N GLU A 208 7.21 8.95 -17.25
CA GLU A 208 6.18 9.41 -18.18
C GLU A 208 6.36 10.89 -18.55
N ALA A 209 6.62 11.75 -17.56
CA ALA A 209 6.85 13.18 -17.78
C ALA A 209 8.07 13.48 -18.68
N ARG A 210 9.06 12.59 -18.67
CA ARG A 210 10.26 12.65 -19.52
C ARG A 210 10.08 12.00 -20.89
N GLY A 211 8.91 11.43 -21.17
CA GLY A 211 8.60 10.82 -22.46
C GLY A 211 9.00 9.36 -22.60
N TYR A 212 9.43 8.70 -21.53
CA TYR A 212 9.59 7.24 -21.54
C TYR A 212 8.22 6.59 -21.70
N ARG A 213 8.08 5.72 -22.71
CA ARG A 213 6.87 4.92 -22.93
C ARG A 213 7.16 3.49 -22.52
N HIS A 214 6.98 3.21 -21.24
CA HIS A 214 7.16 1.88 -20.69
C HIS A 214 5.92 1.43 -19.94
N ASP A 215 5.66 0.13 -20.00
CA ASP A 215 4.71 -0.50 -19.10
C ASP A 215 5.31 -0.47 -17.68
N PRO A 216 4.62 0.07 -16.66
CA PRO A 216 5.09 0.03 -15.28
C PRO A 216 5.36 -1.41 -14.80
N VAL A 217 4.67 -2.41 -15.37
CA VAL A 217 4.86 -3.84 -15.09
C VAL A 217 6.23 -4.35 -15.56
N GLU A 218 6.79 -3.78 -16.61
CA GLU A 218 8.09 -4.22 -17.13
C GLU A 218 9.26 -3.44 -16.51
N THR A 219 8.97 -2.37 -15.77
CA THR A 219 9.97 -1.39 -15.36
C THR A 219 10.08 -1.17 -13.86
N LEU A 220 9.03 -1.44 -13.07
CA LEU A 220 9.02 -1.09 -11.64
C LEU A 220 9.14 -2.33 -10.73
N TYR A 221 10.30 -2.54 -10.15
CA TYR A 221 10.56 -3.65 -9.24
C TYR A 221 10.51 -3.20 -7.79
N GLY A 222 9.99 -4.04 -6.91
CA GLY A 222 9.88 -3.68 -5.51
C GLY A 222 9.83 -4.87 -4.57
N VAL A 223 10.41 -4.71 -3.40
CA VAL A 223 10.38 -5.70 -2.32
C VAL A 223 9.99 -5.00 -1.03
N ASP A 224 9.13 -5.64 -0.23
CA ASP A 224 8.84 -5.21 1.14
C ASP A 224 8.64 -6.44 2.03
N LEU A 225 8.94 -6.33 3.32
CA LEU A 225 8.71 -7.43 4.27
C LEU A 225 7.23 -7.64 4.55
N ASP A 226 6.44 -6.56 4.55
CA ASP A 226 5.02 -6.57 4.89
C ASP A 226 4.19 -6.82 3.62
N LEU A 227 3.42 -7.91 3.61
CA LEU A 227 2.56 -8.27 2.48
C LEU A 227 1.53 -7.17 2.21
N ALA A 228 1.00 -6.53 3.25
CA ALA A 228 0.01 -5.48 3.13
C ALA A 228 0.55 -4.26 2.38
N ASN A 229 1.83 -3.91 2.58
CA ASN A 229 2.53 -2.87 1.84
C ASN A 229 2.67 -3.22 0.36
N VAL A 230 3.10 -4.45 0.05
CA VAL A 230 3.23 -4.95 -1.33
C VAL A 230 1.91 -4.84 -2.07
N LEU A 231 0.83 -5.26 -1.41
CA LEU A 231 -0.50 -5.24 -1.98
C LEU A 231 -1.00 -3.81 -2.20
N CYS A 232 -0.77 -2.89 -1.26
CA CYS A 232 -1.03 -1.48 -1.47
C CYS A 232 -0.29 -0.92 -2.68
N ALA A 233 1.02 -1.20 -2.79
CA ALA A 233 1.85 -0.73 -3.91
C ALA A 233 1.31 -1.22 -5.26
N ARG A 234 0.98 -2.53 -5.36
CA ARG A 234 0.36 -3.10 -6.56
C ARG A 234 -0.96 -2.41 -6.90
N PHE A 235 -1.82 -2.17 -5.91
CA PHE A 235 -3.11 -1.52 -6.11
C PHE A 235 -2.98 -0.07 -6.58
N ILE A 236 -2.07 0.68 -5.95
CA ILE A 236 -1.82 2.08 -6.28
C ILE A 236 -1.29 2.21 -7.71
N LEU A 237 -0.32 1.38 -8.10
CA LEU A 237 0.24 1.41 -9.45
C LEU A 237 -0.76 0.95 -10.50
N TRP A 238 -1.56 -0.08 -10.21
CA TRP A 238 -2.67 -0.50 -11.07
C TRP A 238 -3.65 0.65 -11.34
N TYR A 239 -4.10 1.30 -10.26
CA TYR A 239 -5.02 2.44 -10.35
C TYR A 239 -4.39 3.60 -11.13
N ALA A 240 -3.13 3.90 -10.85
CA ALA A 240 -2.40 4.99 -11.49
C ALA A 240 -2.18 4.72 -12.99
N ALA A 241 -1.90 3.47 -13.37
CA ALA A 241 -1.76 3.03 -14.76
C ALA A 241 -3.06 3.11 -15.57
N GLY A 242 -4.20 3.35 -14.92
CA GLY A 242 -5.51 3.36 -15.58
C GLY A 242 -5.87 2.00 -16.20
N ALA A 243 -5.23 0.93 -15.75
CA ALA A 243 -5.47 -0.41 -16.27
C ALA A 243 -6.89 -0.87 -15.91
N THR A 244 -7.52 -1.59 -16.82
CA THR A 244 -8.87 -2.14 -16.64
C THR A 244 -8.84 -3.65 -16.82
N GLY A 245 -9.49 -4.40 -15.93
CA GLY A 245 -9.58 -5.86 -16.00
C GLY A 245 -9.00 -6.55 -14.76
N SER A 246 -9.41 -7.80 -14.55
CA SER A 246 -9.03 -8.64 -13.40
C SER A 246 -7.59 -9.13 -13.44
N ASP A 247 -7.01 -9.25 -14.63
CA ASP A 247 -5.61 -9.65 -14.84
C ASP A 247 -4.62 -8.53 -14.49
N ALA A 248 -5.09 -7.29 -14.35
CA ALA A 248 -4.22 -6.14 -14.26
C ALA A 248 -3.43 -6.05 -12.93
N PHE A 249 -3.83 -6.78 -11.89
CA PHE A 249 -3.10 -6.88 -10.62
C PHE A 249 -1.98 -7.93 -10.64
N SER A 250 -2.23 -9.10 -11.24
CA SER A 250 -1.21 -10.16 -11.36
C SER A 250 -0.04 -9.74 -12.25
N ARG A 251 -0.25 -8.71 -13.07
CA ARG A 251 0.81 -8.07 -13.86
C ARG A 251 1.92 -7.49 -13.00
N PHE A 252 1.66 -7.00 -11.78
CA PHE A 252 2.72 -6.47 -10.89
C PHE A 252 3.45 -7.56 -10.09
N ALA A 253 3.75 -8.71 -10.72
CA ALA A 253 4.51 -9.82 -10.14
C ALA A 253 5.98 -9.48 -9.83
N ASN A 254 6.45 -8.34 -10.34
CA ASN A 254 7.73 -7.71 -10.03
C ASN A 254 7.77 -7.02 -8.66
N LEU A 255 6.62 -6.83 -8.01
CA LEU A 255 6.51 -6.39 -6.62
C LEU A 255 6.30 -7.60 -5.71
N ARG A 256 7.11 -7.79 -4.68
CA ARG A 256 7.11 -9.04 -3.89
C ARG A 256 7.21 -8.80 -2.40
N ALA A 257 6.53 -9.65 -1.63
CA ALA A 257 6.80 -9.80 -0.21
C ALA A 257 8.12 -10.59 -0.04
N GLY A 258 9.03 -10.09 0.78
CA GLY A 258 10.30 -10.75 1.03
C GLY A 258 11.32 -9.86 1.71
N ASP A 259 12.43 -10.48 2.09
CA ASP A 259 13.57 -9.80 2.67
C ASP A 259 14.57 -9.44 1.56
N SER A 260 14.71 -8.14 1.28
CA SER A 260 15.62 -7.65 0.24
C SER A 260 17.10 -7.79 0.61
N ILE A 261 17.42 -8.00 1.89
CA ILE A 261 18.77 -8.28 2.36
C ILE A 261 19.07 -9.77 2.25
N ALA A 262 18.15 -10.64 2.67
CA ALA A 262 18.34 -12.08 2.58
C ALA A 262 18.22 -12.62 1.14
N GLY A 263 17.49 -11.91 0.28
CA GLY A 263 17.19 -12.32 -1.08
C GLY A 263 16.18 -13.47 -1.14
N ALA A 264 15.68 -13.75 -2.35
CA ALA A 264 14.86 -14.94 -2.58
C ALA A 264 15.78 -16.19 -2.56
N PRO A 265 15.40 -17.29 -1.88
CA PRO A 265 16.19 -18.51 -1.94
C PRO A 265 16.34 -18.94 -3.41
N VAL A 266 17.53 -19.38 -3.83
CA VAL A 266 17.85 -19.70 -5.24
C VAL A 266 16.85 -20.70 -5.86
N SER A 267 16.23 -21.54 -5.04
CA SER A 267 15.16 -22.48 -5.42
C SER A 267 13.81 -21.85 -5.79
N SER A 268 13.67 -20.53 -5.64
CA SER A 268 12.43 -19.77 -5.91
C SER A 268 12.52 -18.83 -7.11
N LEU A 269 13.62 -18.91 -7.87
CA LEU A 269 13.68 -18.31 -9.20
C LEU A 269 12.90 -19.20 -10.19
N PRO A 270 12.04 -18.63 -11.03
CA PRO A 270 11.29 -19.38 -12.05
C PRO A 270 12.20 -20.04 -13.08
#